data_AF-A0A1H8VM81-F1
#
_entry.id   AF-A0A1H8VM81-F1
#
_cell.length_a   1.000
_cell.length_b   1.000
_cell.length_c   1.000
_cell.angle_alpha   90.00
_cell.angle_beta   90.00
_cell.angle_gamma   90.00
#
_symmetry.space_group_name_H-M   'P 1'
#
loop_
_entity.id
_entity.type
_entity.pdbx_description
1 polymer ?
#
loop_
_entity_poly.entity_id
_entity_poly.type
_entity_poly.pdbx_seq_one_letter_code
_entity_poly.pdbx_strand_id
1 'polypeptide(L)'
;MESIHAERPFFIPDKITIVDDVLTKGRTSFACAELLRAVCPEAEIRIFAMIRTQGLIEDIEKIVDPASGVVVGYPSGKTHRDP
;
A
#
# COMPACT_ATOMS: atom_id res chain seq x y z
N MET A 1 -8.04 2.70 -20.64
CA MET A 1 -7.81 2.79 -19.19
C MET A 1 -6.33 2.55 -19.00
N GLU A 2 -5.59 3.52 -18.47
CA GLU A 2 -4.16 3.30 -18.19
C GLU A 2 -4.03 2.31 -17.03
N SER A 3 -3.17 1.31 -17.19
CA SER A 3 -2.83 0.34 -16.16
C SER A 3 -1.50 0.69 -15.53
N ILE A 4 -1.40 0.49 -14.22
CA ILE A 4 -0.13 0.61 -13.50
C ILE A 4 0.70 -0.63 -13.79
N HIS A 5 2.00 -0.43 -14.06
CA HIS A 5 2.97 -1.50 -14.29
C HIS A 5 4.23 -1.24 -13.48
N ALA A 6 4.95 -2.32 -13.16
CA ALA A 6 6.28 -2.25 -12.58
C ALA A 6 7.27 -2.86 -13.58
N GLU A 7 8.40 -2.18 -13.78
CA GLU A 7 9.50 -2.68 -14.58
C GLU A 7 10.66 -3.08 -13.65
N ARG A 8 11.42 -4.09 -14.07
CA ARG A 8 12.58 -4.53 -13.32
C ARG A 8 13.63 -3.40 -13.29
N PRO A 9 14.03 -2.91 -12.12
CA PRO A 9 15.05 -1.87 -12.02
C PRO A 9 16.43 -2.43 -12.38
N PHE A 10 17.33 -1.54 -12.82
CA PHE A 10 18.72 -1.89 -13.11
C PHE A 10 19.46 -2.44 -11.88
N PHE A 11 19.15 -1.88 -10.70
CA PHE A 11 19.58 -2.39 -9.40
C PHE A 11 18.36 -2.93 -8.66
N ILE A 12 18.44 -4.16 -8.14
CA ILE A 12 17.35 -4.78 -7.38
C ILE A 12 17.45 -4.32 -5.93
N PRO A 13 16.51 -3.50 -5.44
CA PRO A 13 16.56 -3.02 -4.06
C PRO A 13 16.07 -4.10 -3.09
N ASP A 14 16.73 -4.20 -1.94
CA ASP A 14 16.28 -5.06 -0.84
C ASP A 14 15.06 -4.46 -0.10
N LYS A 15 14.84 -3.15 -0.23
CA LYS A 15 13.76 -2.42 0.47
C LYS A 15 13.11 -1.41 -0.47
N ILE A 16 11.79 -1.44 -0.55
CA ILE A 16 10.98 -0.52 -1.33
C ILE A 16 9.93 0.10 -0.41
N THR A 17 9.76 1.42 -0.45
CA THR A 17 8.65 2.11 0.22
C THR A 17 7.78 2.77 -0.83
N ILE A 18 6.52 2.34 -0.93
CA ILE A 18 5.49 3.01 -1.72
C ILE A 18 5.05 4.24 -0.92
N VAL A 19 5.14 5.41 -1.53
CA VAL A 19 4.70 6.67 -0.92
C VAL A 19 3.41 7.11 -1.59
N ASP A 20 2.41 7.45 -0.78
CA ASP A 20 1.11 7.93 -1.23
C ASP A 20 0.65 9.10 -0.34
N ASP A 21 -0.32 9.88 -0.79
CA ASP A 21 -0.91 10.93 0.05
C ASP A 21 -1.98 10.37 0.99
N VAL A 22 -2.86 9.49 0.49
CA VAL A 22 -4.03 8.96 1.21
C VAL A 22 -4.18 7.45 1.05
N LEU A 23 -4.02 6.72 2.16
CA LEU A 23 -4.32 5.30 2.25
C LEU A 23 -5.76 5.05 2.72
N THR A 24 -6.63 4.64 1.80
CA THR A 24 -7.99 4.21 2.13
C THR A 24 -8.03 2.74 2.57
N LYS A 25 -8.68 1.84 1.82
CA LYS A 25 -8.66 0.38 2.08
C LYS A 25 -7.33 -0.28 1.70
N GLY A 26 -6.42 0.45 1.05
CA GLY A 26 -5.10 -0.04 0.63
C GLY A 26 -5.10 -0.95 -0.60
N ARG A 27 -6.20 -1.03 -1.37
CA ARG A 27 -6.27 -1.90 -2.56
C ARG A 27 -5.26 -1.50 -3.63
N THR A 28 -5.18 -0.20 -3.94
CA THR A 28 -4.24 0.31 -4.95
C THR A 28 -2.80 0.06 -4.51
N SER A 29 -2.45 0.42 -3.28
CA SER A 29 -1.10 0.21 -2.73
C SER A 29 -0.74 -1.27 -2.67
N PHE A 30 -1.68 -2.16 -2.33
CA PHE A 30 -1.48 -3.61 -2.36
C PHE A 30 -1.25 -4.11 -3.78
N ALA A 31 -2.04 -3.67 -4.76
CA ALA A 31 -1.84 -4.02 -6.16
C ALA A 31 -0.46 -3.56 -6.67
N CYS A 32 -0.02 -2.36 -6.31
CA CYS A 32 1.33 -1.88 -6.60
C CYS A 32 2.41 -2.74 -5.93
N ALA A 33 2.20 -3.14 -4.67
CA ALA A 33 3.11 -4.04 -3.96
C ALA A 33 3.23 -5.41 -4.65
N GLU A 34 2.13 -5.97 -5.15
CA GLU A 34 2.15 -7.24 -5.91
C GLU A 34 2.91 -7.09 -7.24
N LEU A 35 2.71 -5.98 -7.96
CA LEU A 35 3.46 -5.68 -9.18
C LEU A 35 4.97 -5.55 -8.90
N LEU A 36 5.33 -4.87 -7.81
CA LEU A 36 6.72 -4.72 -7.37
C LEU A 36 7.31 -6.06 -6.93
N ARG A 37 6.55 -6.91 -6.23
CA ARG A 37 6.98 -8.25 -5.83
C ARG A 37 7.24 -9.14 -7.04
N ALA A 38 6.49 -8.98 -8.13
CA ALA A 38 6.72 -9.74 -9.36
C ALA A 38 8.08 -9.42 -10.01
N VAL A 39 8.60 -8.19 -9.86
CA VAL A 39 9.89 -7.76 -10.45
C VAL A 39 11.05 -7.70 -9.45
N CYS A 40 10.74 -7.64 -8.15
CA CYS A 40 11.68 -7.62 -7.02
C CYS A 40 11.18 -8.60 -5.92
N PRO A 41 11.30 -9.93 -6.12
CA PRO A 41 10.64 -10.93 -5.26
C PRO A 41 11.06 -10.90 -3.78
N GLU A 42 12.33 -10.61 -3.55
CA GLU A 42 12.96 -10.61 -2.21
C GLU A 42 12.87 -9.25 -1.50
N ALA A 43 12.36 -8.22 -2.19
CA ALA A 43 12.30 -6.89 -1.61
C ALA A 43 11.30 -6.83 -0.45
N GLU A 44 11.72 -6.22 0.64
CA GLU A 44 10.80 -5.79 1.68
C GLU A 44 10.01 -4.57 1.19
N ILE A 45 8.69 -4.72 1.04
CA ILE A 45 7.81 -3.67 0.55
C ILE A 45 7.03 -3.07 1.74
N ARG A 46 7.21 -1.76 1.96
CA ARG A 46 6.46 -0.96 2.93
C ARG A 46 5.61 0.07 2.22
N ILE A 47 4.59 0.58 2.91
CA ILE A 47 3.77 1.68 2.44
C ILE A 47 3.86 2.80 3.47
N PHE A 48 4.07 4.02 2.99
CA PHE A 48 3.94 5.24 3.78
C PHE A 48 2.88 6.12 3.13
N ALA A 49 1.89 6.54 3.91
CA ALA A 49 0.92 7.52 3.48
C ALA A 49 0.74 8.58 4.55
N MET A 50 0.62 9.84 4.11
CA MET A 50 0.43 10.97 5.02
C MET A 50 -0.91 10.88 5.76
N ILE A 51 -1.96 10.42 5.08
CA ILE A 51 -3.30 10.25 5.64
C ILE A 51 -3.71 8.78 5.53
N ARG A 52 -4.33 8.24 6.57
CA ARG A 52 -5.07 6.97 6.49
C ARG A 52 -6.52 7.16 6.89
N THR A 53 -7.45 6.61 6.13
CA THR A 53 -8.87 6.68 6.51
C THR A 53 -9.20 5.57 7.51
N GLN A 54 -10.10 5.83 8.46
CA GLN A 54 -10.55 4.86 9.46
C GLN A 54 -11.73 3.99 8.97
N GLY A 55 -11.99 3.95 7.66
CA GLY A 55 -13.14 3.24 7.09
C GLY A 55 -14.33 4.17 6.86
N LEU A 56 -15.53 3.69 7.18
CA LEU A 56 -16.77 4.46 7.08
C LEU A 56 -16.91 5.37 8.30
N ILE A 57 -16.16 6.48 8.31
CA ILE A 57 -16.45 7.62 9.17
C ILE A 57 -16.96 8.71 8.25
N GLU A 58 -18.11 9.30 8.58
CA GLU A 58 -18.76 10.31 7.74
C GLU A 58 -17.90 11.56 7.60
N ASP A 59 -17.22 11.98 8.68
CA ASP A 59 -16.36 13.16 8.71
C ASP A 59 -14.99 12.90 9.36
N ILE A 60 -13.99 13.63 8.87
CA ILE A 60 -12.65 13.68 9.50
C ILE A 60 -12.65 14.81 10.52
N GLU A 61 -12.93 14.49 11.78
CA GLU A 61 -13.00 15.49 12.85
C GLU A 61 -11.64 15.84 13.46
N LYS A 62 -10.65 14.95 13.35
CA LYS A 62 -9.31 15.13 13.92
C LYS A 62 -8.23 14.31 13.22
N ILE A 63 -7.01 14.84 13.25
CA ILE A 63 -5.80 14.05 13.01
C ILE A 63 -5.49 13.27 14.29
N VAL A 64 -5.22 11.97 14.13
CA VAL A 64 -4.82 11.07 15.22
C VAL A 64 -3.34 10.72 15.09
N ASP A 65 -2.82 10.02 16.08
CA ASP A 65 -1.43 9.54 16.05
C ASP A 65 -1.15 8.69 14.79
N PRO A 66 0.08 8.76 14.26
CA PRO A 66 0.53 7.83 13.23
C PRO A 66 0.29 6.38 13.66
N ALA A 67 -0.06 5.52 12.70
CA ALA A 67 -0.21 4.09 12.96
C ALA A 67 0.70 3.29 12.04
N SER A 68 1.06 2.09 12.49
CA SER A 68 1.90 1.16 11.76
C SER A 68 1.29 -0.22 11.86
N GLY A 69 0.94 -0.80 10.72
CA GLY A 69 0.23 -2.07 10.68
C GLY A 69 0.45 -2.79 9.35
N VAL A 70 -0.37 -3.80 9.08
CA VAL A 70 -0.23 -4.68 7.91
C VAL A 70 -1.47 -4.59 7.01
N VAL A 71 -1.24 -4.49 5.71
CA VAL A 71 -2.28 -4.66 4.69
C VAL A 71 -2.25 -6.10 4.18
N VAL A 72 -3.32 -6.85 4.41
CA VAL A 72 -3.50 -8.24 3.96
C VAL A 72 -4.42 -8.24 2.75
N GLY A 73 -3.96 -8.83 1.64
CA GLY A 73 -4.79 -9.09 0.46
C GLY A 73 -5.43 -10.47 0.52
N TYR A 74 -6.64 -10.60 -0.02
CA TYR A 74 -7.34 -11.88 -0.18
C TYR A 74 -7.51 -12.22 -1.67
N PRO A 75 -7.67 -13.51 -2.02
CA PRO A 75 -7.93 -13.93 -3.40
C PRO A 75 -9.15 -13.26 -4.07
N SER A 76 -10.08 -12.73 -3.28
CA SER A 76 -11.23 -11.96 -3.77
C SER A 76 -10.89 -10.55 -4.29
N GLY A 77 -9.63 -10.11 -4.20
CA GLY A 77 -9.20 -8.74 -4.49
C GLY A 77 -9.57 -7.74 -3.39
N LYS A 78 -10.18 -8.20 -2.29
CA LYS A 78 -10.37 -7.39 -1.09
C LYS A 78 -9.06 -7.30 -0.30
N THR A 79 -8.90 -6.19 0.40
CA THR A 79 -7.83 -5.98 1.37
C THR A 79 -8.42 -5.74 2.75
N HIS A 80 -7.72 -6.20 3.78
CA HIS A 80 -7.94 -5.84 5.17
C HIS A 80 -6.70 -5.15 5.72
N ARG A 81 -6.90 -4.21 6.63
CA ARG A 81 -5.81 -3.49 7.30
C ARG A 81 -5.93 -3.80 8.78
N ASP A 82 -4.90 -4.38 9.34
CA ASP A 82 -4.75 -4.53 10.80
C ASP A 82 -3.89 -3.35 11.27
N PRO A 83 -4.40 -2.46 12.15
CA PRO A 83 -3.67 -1.29 12.62
C PRO A 83 -2.39 -1.61 13.38
#